data_AF-A0A9P0PGX0-F1
#
_entry.id   AF-A0A9P0PGX0-F1
#
_cell.length_a   1.000
_cell.length_b   1.000
_cell.length_c   1.000
_cell.angle_alpha   90.00
_cell.angle_beta   90.00
_cell.angle_gamma   90.00
#
_symmetry.space_group_name_H-M   'P 1'
#
loop_
_entity.id
_entity.type
_entity.pdbx_description
1 polymer ?
#
loop_
_entity_poly.entity_id
_entity_poly.type
_entity_poly.pdbx_seq_one_letter_code
_entity_poly.pdbx_strand_id
1 'polypeptide(L)'
;MSSCASSSSVRLNSMKMQERRLALPLLGVLVWVLSIHSGTYAGATLLPIPITGAGLLRTSADQREPPLPHAYDRLLVTPSDLNDSVVFAERILDTLHRLEANLVSAKVILKDGTPSQGEFAAGTPEVEALQRGRQALRAVEASIQLVVHMCGSMSFNYKDCARFMNRFSLDGTPLGSSCEHLTKKCTAEEYGYMYRSGDGLCNNGKNGAWGEAFTAYARLLPADYLDGIRIPHRAVNKRPLPNPRLVSLTLVTNTGIPTRDLTLAVMQWGQFLEHDLSRTAVSVMSKFL
;
A
#
# COMPACT_ATOMS: atom_id res chain seq x y z
N MET A 1 2.84 -9.93 -2.37
CA MET A 1 3.85 -9.83 -3.45
C MET A 1 3.55 -10.91 -4.49
N SER A 2 2.37 -10.84 -5.07
CA SER A 2 1.91 -11.55 -6.26
C SER A 2 1.43 -10.47 -7.18
N SER A 3 2.31 -10.10 -8.10
CA SER A 3 2.16 -8.86 -8.80
C SER A 3 1.24 -9.08 -9.99
N CYS A 4 -0.02 -8.68 -9.84
CA CYS A 4 -0.87 -8.29 -10.97
C CYS A 4 -0.24 -7.16 -11.81
N ALA A 5 0.77 -6.48 -11.26
CA ALA A 5 1.63 -5.57 -12.01
C ALA A 5 2.85 -6.33 -12.54
N SER A 6 3.33 -6.03 -13.74
CA SER A 6 4.73 -6.41 -14.07
C SER A 6 5.65 -5.89 -12.97
N SER A 7 6.72 -6.61 -12.62
CA SER A 7 7.75 -6.12 -11.71
C SER A 7 8.47 -4.90 -12.29
N SER A 8 7.79 -3.77 -12.38
CA SER A 8 8.38 -2.46 -12.52
C SER A 8 8.86 -2.08 -11.12
N SER A 9 10.02 -2.63 -10.75
CA SER A 9 10.94 -1.85 -9.92
C SER A 9 10.97 -0.47 -10.58
N VAL A 10 10.41 0.54 -9.91
CA VAL A 10 10.74 1.92 -10.21
C VAL A 10 12.22 1.99 -9.94
N ARG A 11 13.00 1.66 -10.97
CA ARG A 11 14.41 1.93 -11.02
C ARG A 11 14.42 3.44 -10.98
N LEU A 12 14.61 4.00 -9.78
CA LEU A 12 15.13 5.33 -9.60
C LEU A 12 16.48 5.28 -10.32
N ASN A 13 16.47 5.42 -11.65
CA ASN A 13 17.57 6.02 -12.36
C ASN A 13 17.85 7.25 -11.54
N SER A 14 19.03 7.31 -10.93
CA SER A 14 19.56 8.49 -10.23
C SER A 14 19.06 9.71 -10.99
N MET A 15 17.95 10.30 -10.51
CA MET A 15 17.45 11.52 -11.09
C MET A 15 18.58 12.47 -10.79
N LYS A 16 19.29 12.89 -11.84
CA LYS A 16 20.09 14.11 -11.79
C LYS A 16 19.09 15.21 -11.44
N MET A 17 18.84 15.37 -10.15
CA MET A 17 18.00 16.39 -9.54
C MET A 17 18.81 17.68 -9.59
N GLN A 18 19.20 18.12 -10.79
CA GLN A 18 20.14 19.23 -10.92
C GLN A 18 19.86 20.22 -12.04
N GLU A 19 18.82 20.09 -12.89
CA GLU A 19 18.62 21.08 -13.96
C GLU A 19 17.17 21.49 -14.29
N ARG A 20 16.25 21.55 -13.30
CA ARG A 20 14.97 22.27 -13.48
C ARG A 20 14.53 23.07 -12.25
N ARG A 21 15.45 23.84 -11.66
CA ARG A 21 15.19 24.59 -10.40
C ARG A 21 14.48 25.94 -10.55
N LEU A 22 14.06 26.40 -11.73
CA LEU A 22 13.54 27.78 -11.88
C LEU A 22 12.23 27.94 -12.65
N ALA A 23 11.67 26.91 -13.28
CA ALA A 23 10.40 27.03 -14.01
C ALA A 23 9.15 26.77 -13.14
N LEU A 24 9.25 25.88 -12.14
CA LEU A 24 8.19 25.58 -11.18
C LEU A 24 7.87 26.70 -10.17
N PRO A 25 8.85 27.47 -9.64
CA PRO A 25 8.54 28.53 -8.70
C PRO A 25 7.84 29.73 -9.36
N LEU A 26 8.13 30.04 -10.63
CA LEU A 26 7.48 31.16 -11.34
C LEU A 26 6.01 30.88 -11.67
N LEU A 27 5.68 29.62 -11.98
CA LEU A 27 4.30 29.16 -12.20
C LEU A 27 3.53 29.11 -10.86
N GLY A 28 4.21 28.73 -9.77
CA GLY A 28 3.66 28.81 -8.41
C GLY A 28 3.37 30.24 -7.96
N VAL A 29 4.23 31.22 -8.28
CA VAL A 29 4.01 32.64 -7.96
C VAL A 29 2.85 33.24 -8.79
N LEU A 30 2.70 32.85 -10.05
CA LEU A 30 1.58 33.29 -10.91
C LEU A 30 0.23 32.77 -10.42
N VAL A 31 0.17 31.51 -9.97
CA VAL A 31 -1.05 30.94 -9.36
C VAL A 31 -1.35 31.61 -8.01
N TRP A 32 -0.31 31.96 -7.23
CA TRP A 32 -0.47 32.68 -5.97
C TRP A 32 -1.01 34.11 -6.14
N VAL A 33 -0.55 34.87 -7.14
CA VAL A 33 -1.02 36.25 -7.39
C VAL A 33 -2.48 36.28 -7.88
N LEU A 34 -2.91 35.29 -8.68
CA LEU A 34 -4.29 35.23 -9.18
C LEU A 34 -5.29 34.78 -8.10
N SER A 35 -4.87 34.00 -7.11
CA SER A 35 -5.72 33.59 -5.97
C SER A 35 -5.94 34.71 -4.93
N ILE A 36 -5.23 35.83 -5.01
CA ILE A 36 -5.38 36.95 -4.05
C ILE A 36 -6.62 37.83 -4.35
N HIS A 37 -7.23 37.72 -5.54
CA HIS A 37 -8.51 38.40 -5.83
C HIS A 37 -9.76 37.56 -5.51
N SER A 38 -9.59 36.33 -5.07
CA SER A 38 -10.66 35.43 -4.64
C SER A 38 -10.10 34.58 -3.49
N GLY A 39 -9.94 35.26 -2.35
CA GLY A 39 -9.07 34.86 -1.26
C GLY A 39 -9.22 33.40 -0.81
N THR A 40 -8.12 32.64 -0.93
CA THR A 40 -7.62 31.65 0.04
C THR A 40 -6.27 31.04 -0.42
N TYR A 41 -5.44 30.65 0.57
CA TYR A 41 -4.34 29.64 0.60
C TYR A 41 -2.84 30.05 0.58
N ALA A 42 -2.22 29.89 1.77
CA ALA A 42 -1.11 29.00 2.18
C ALA A 42 0.06 28.56 1.25
N GLY A 43 1.24 28.42 1.88
CA GLY A 43 2.35 27.52 1.45
C GLY A 43 3.67 27.76 2.22
N ALA A 44 3.94 27.00 3.29
CA ALA A 44 4.95 25.92 3.36
C ALA A 44 6.38 26.34 3.81
N THR A 45 6.71 26.05 5.08
CA THR A 45 8.10 25.89 5.57
C THR A 45 8.24 24.54 6.25
N LEU A 46 8.77 23.56 5.51
CA LEU A 46 9.37 22.34 6.08
C LEU A 46 10.86 22.62 6.32
N LEU A 47 11.24 22.82 7.59
CA LEU A 47 12.64 22.79 8.01
C LEU A 47 13.01 21.39 8.52
N PRO A 48 14.24 20.91 8.29
CA PRO A 48 14.72 19.64 8.83
C PRO A 48 14.99 19.76 10.34
N ILE A 49 14.73 18.68 11.08
CA ILE A 49 15.04 18.54 12.51
C ILE A 49 16.56 18.42 12.68
N PRO A 50 17.22 19.21 13.57
CA PRO A 50 18.62 19.00 13.92
C PRO A 50 18.75 17.87 14.93
N ILE A 51 19.37 16.75 14.55
CA ILE A 51 19.76 15.69 15.49
C ILE A 51 21.20 15.99 15.94
N THR A 52 21.35 16.75 17.01
CA THR A 52 22.60 16.82 17.78
C THR A 52 22.60 15.70 18.81
N GLY A 53 23.20 14.58 18.45
CA GLY A 53 23.41 13.43 19.33
C GLY A 53 24.45 12.51 18.75
N ALA A 54 25.72 12.77 19.07
CA ALA A 54 26.84 11.90 18.72
C ALA A 54 26.73 10.58 19.49
N GLY A 55 26.01 9.63 18.91
CA GLY A 55 25.98 8.23 19.33
C GLY A 55 25.90 7.37 18.07
N LEU A 56 27.06 6.93 17.58
CA LEU A 56 27.31 5.98 16.49
C LEU A 56 26.05 5.44 15.78
N LEU A 57 25.40 6.28 14.95
CA LEU A 57 24.49 5.81 13.93
C LEU A 57 25.35 5.18 12.85
N ARG A 58 25.49 3.85 12.93
CA ARG A 58 26.00 3.01 11.86
C ARG A 58 25.29 3.47 10.58
N THR A 59 26.04 4.11 9.68
CA THR A 59 25.55 4.56 8.38
C THR A 59 24.77 3.41 7.77
N SER A 60 23.49 3.65 7.46
CA SER A 60 22.65 2.70 6.75
C SER A 60 23.43 2.24 5.52
N ALA A 61 23.94 1.01 5.59
CA ALA A 61 24.44 0.33 4.41
C ALA A 61 23.37 0.47 3.33
N ASP A 62 23.81 0.80 2.12
CA ASP A 62 23.03 0.69 0.88
C ASP A 62 22.10 -0.53 1.01
N GLN A 63 20.80 -0.31 1.23
CA GLN A 63 19.81 -1.37 1.44
C GLN A 63 19.50 -2.06 0.10
N ARG A 64 20.53 -2.50 -0.62
CA ARG A 64 20.36 -3.51 -1.64
C ARG A 64 20.07 -4.82 -0.94
N GLU A 65 18.95 -5.42 -1.29
CA GLU A 65 18.65 -6.77 -0.86
C GLU A 65 19.83 -7.68 -1.25
N PRO A 66 20.28 -8.57 -0.35
CA PRO A 66 21.33 -9.52 -0.69
C PRO A 66 20.87 -10.40 -1.86
N PRO A 67 21.81 -10.84 -2.72
CA PRO A 67 21.48 -11.74 -3.82
C PRO A 67 20.85 -13.03 -3.26
N LEU A 68 19.86 -13.57 -3.97
CA LEU A 68 19.24 -14.83 -3.59
C LEU A 68 20.27 -15.96 -3.65
N PRO A 69 20.24 -16.92 -2.70
CA PRO A 69 21.07 -18.12 -2.77
C PRO A 69 20.88 -18.91 -4.08
N HIS A 70 21.95 -19.48 -4.63
CA HIS A 70 21.90 -20.32 -5.85
C HIS A 70 20.99 -21.55 -5.74
N ALA A 71 20.62 -21.97 -4.51
CA ALA A 71 19.66 -23.04 -4.30
C ALA A 71 18.29 -22.75 -4.95
N TYR A 72 17.91 -21.47 -5.09
CA TYR A 72 16.67 -21.07 -5.74
C TYR A 72 16.71 -21.21 -7.27
N ASP A 73 17.89 -21.25 -7.89
CA ASP A 73 18.03 -21.40 -9.35
C ASP A 73 17.54 -22.78 -9.85
N ARG A 74 17.46 -23.76 -8.95
CA ARG A 74 16.95 -25.12 -9.24
C ARG A 74 15.44 -25.25 -9.03
N LEU A 75 14.79 -24.24 -8.46
CA LEU A 75 13.36 -24.27 -8.18
C LEU A 75 12.58 -23.98 -9.45
N LEU A 76 11.92 -25.00 -10.00
CA LEU A 76 11.09 -24.87 -11.19
C LEU A 76 9.65 -24.60 -10.80
N VAL A 77 9.13 -23.41 -11.14
CA VAL A 77 7.72 -23.04 -10.98
C VAL A 77 7.04 -23.18 -12.33
N THR A 78 5.99 -24.00 -12.40
CA THR A 78 5.22 -24.24 -13.64
C THR A 78 3.95 -23.39 -13.68
N PRO A 79 3.35 -23.17 -14.87
CA PRO A 79 2.04 -22.52 -14.97
C PRO A 79 0.94 -23.27 -14.20
N SER A 80 1.04 -24.60 -14.06
CA SER A 80 0.11 -25.38 -13.23
C SER A 80 0.21 -24.96 -11.77
N ASP A 81 1.43 -24.84 -11.22
CA ASP A 81 1.63 -24.42 -9.82
C ASP A 81 1.01 -23.04 -9.55
N LEU A 82 1.13 -22.11 -10.50
CA LEU A 82 0.52 -20.78 -10.40
C LEU A 82 -1.01 -20.88 -10.42
N ASN A 83 -1.59 -21.63 -11.37
CA ASN A 83 -3.03 -21.82 -11.47
C ASN A 83 -3.61 -22.50 -10.22
N ASP A 84 -2.96 -23.56 -9.75
CA ASP A 84 -3.37 -24.34 -8.58
C ASP A 84 -3.31 -23.49 -7.30
N SER A 85 -2.32 -22.59 -7.19
CA SER A 85 -2.23 -21.64 -6.08
C SER A 85 -3.40 -20.65 -6.04
N VAL A 86 -3.86 -20.18 -7.20
CA VAL A 86 -5.01 -19.27 -7.32
C VAL A 86 -6.31 -19.99 -7.01
N VAL A 87 -6.52 -21.18 -7.58
CA VAL A 87 -7.72 -22.00 -7.29
C VAL A 87 -7.79 -22.35 -5.80
N PHE A 88 -6.66 -22.64 -5.16
CA PHE A 88 -6.62 -22.87 -3.71
C PHE A 88 -6.99 -21.61 -2.91
N ALA A 89 -6.47 -20.44 -3.32
CA ALA A 89 -6.82 -19.17 -2.70
C ALA A 89 -8.32 -18.86 -2.81
N GLU A 90 -8.95 -19.15 -3.94
CA GLU A 90 -10.40 -18.98 -4.11
C GLU A 90 -11.19 -19.82 -3.11
N ARG A 91 -10.82 -21.08 -2.88
CA ARG A 91 -11.47 -21.95 -1.87
C ARG A 91 -11.37 -21.38 -0.46
N ILE A 92 -10.23 -20.77 -0.11
CA ILE A 92 -10.06 -20.09 1.18
C ILE A 92 -11.03 -18.91 1.28
N LEU A 93 -11.09 -18.08 0.25
CA LEU A 93 -11.96 -16.90 0.28
C LEU A 93 -13.45 -17.26 0.26
N ASP A 94 -13.84 -18.30 -0.46
CA ASP A 94 -15.22 -18.81 -0.42
C ASP A 94 -15.59 -19.31 0.97
N THR A 95 -14.64 -19.95 1.66
CA THR A 95 -14.81 -20.36 3.06
C THR A 95 -14.96 -19.15 3.97
N LEU A 96 -14.14 -18.11 3.80
CA LEU A 96 -14.28 -16.87 4.54
C LEU A 96 -15.65 -16.21 4.30
N HIS A 97 -16.09 -16.11 3.04
CA HIS A 97 -17.41 -15.58 2.71
C HIS A 97 -18.56 -16.35 3.34
N ARG A 98 -18.45 -17.68 3.39
CA ARG A 98 -19.44 -18.53 4.07
C ARG A 98 -19.45 -18.29 5.58
N LEU A 99 -18.27 -18.15 6.20
CA LEU A 99 -18.16 -17.84 7.63
C LEU A 99 -18.74 -16.46 7.95
N GLU A 100 -18.47 -15.46 7.11
CA GLU A 100 -19.07 -14.14 7.22
C GLU A 100 -20.61 -14.22 7.14
N ALA A 101 -21.16 -14.95 6.16
CA ALA A 101 -22.59 -15.13 6.04
C ALA A 101 -23.21 -15.81 7.28
N ASN A 102 -22.53 -16.82 7.83
CA ASN A 102 -22.98 -17.51 9.05
C ASN A 102 -22.99 -16.59 10.27
N LEU A 103 -21.97 -15.74 10.44
CA LEU A 103 -21.90 -14.79 11.55
C LEU A 103 -23.03 -13.77 11.48
N VAL A 104 -23.37 -13.29 10.27
CA VAL A 104 -24.51 -12.41 10.02
C VAL A 104 -25.83 -13.12 10.33
N SER A 105 -26.01 -14.36 9.86
CA SER A 105 -27.20 -15.17 10.18
C SER A 105 -27.36 -15.46 11.67
N ALA A 106 -26.24 -15.60 12.40
CA ALA A 106 -26.21 -15.77 13.84
C ALA A 106 -26.43 -14.46 14.63
N LYS A 107 -26.69 -13.33 13.96
CA LYS A 107 -26.84 -12.00 14.56
C LYS A 107 -25.63 -11.56 15.38
N VAL A 108 -24.43 -11.99 14.99
CA VAL A 108 -23.17 -11.49 15.55
C VAL A 108 -22.85 -10.16 14.89
N ILE A 109 -23.57 -9.11 15.31
CA ILE A 109 -23.46 -7.74 14.78
C ILE A 109 -22.83 -6.80 15.81
N LEU A 110 -22.28 -5.69 15.34
CA LEU A 110 -21.84 -4.60 16.21
C LEU A 110 -23.06 -4.00 16.93
N LYS A 111 -22.89 -3.73 18.24
CA LYS A 111 -23.95 -3.13 19.04
C LYS A 111 -24.09 -1.65 18.72
N ASP A 112 -25.33 -1.20 18.59
CA ASP A 112 -25.64 0.21 18.35
C ASP A 112 -25.13 1.12 19.47
N GLY A 113 -24.65 2.30 19.12
CA GLY A 113 -24.15 3.32 20.04
C GLY A 113 -22.78 3.00 20.66
N THR A 114 -22.12 1.91 20.26
CA THR A 114 -20.77 1.59 20.75
C THR A 114 -19.69 2.30 19.94
N PRO A 115 -18.52 2.60 20.54
CA PRO A 115 -17.37 3.13 19.79
C PRO A 115 -16.97 2.24 18.62
N SER A 116 -17.13 0.91 18.75
CA SER A 116 -16.85 -0.04 17.68
C SER A 116 -17.78 0.13 16.48
N GLN A 117 -19.05 0.48 16.69
CA GLN A 117 -19.96 0.82 15.58
C GLN A 117 -19.55 2.13 14.91
N GLY A 118 -19.17 3.15 15.68
CA GLY A 118 -18.70 4.42 15.14
C GLY A 118 -17.46 4.25 14.25
N GLU A 119 -16.48 3.47 14.72
CA GLU A 119 -15.28 3.14 13.96
C GLU A 119 -15.62 2.36 12.67
N PHE A 120 -16.52 1.39 12.77
CA PHE A 120 -16.99 0.64 11.61
C PHE A 120 -17.67 1.54 10.56
N ALA A 121 -18.55 2.44 10.99
CA ALA A 121 -19.23 3.39 10.11
C ALA A 121 -18.25 4.34 9.41
N ALA A 122 -17.26 4.86 10.14
CA ALA A 122 -16.22 5.73 9.57
C ALA A 122 -15.27 4.98 8.61
N GLY A 123 -15.02 3.70 8.90
CA GLY A 123 -14.14 2.83 8.11
C GLY A 123 -14.81 2.12 6.94
N THR A 124 -16.13 2.20 6.77
CA THR A 124 -16.83 1.39 5.76
C THR A 124 -16.32 1.72 4.35
N PRO A 125 -15.76 0.74 3.60
CA PRO A 125 -15.21 0.99 2.28
C PRO A 125 -16.32 1.08 1.22
N GLU A 126 -16.01 1.76 0.13
CA GLU A 126 -16.83 1.73 -1.08
C GLU A 126 -16.89 0.32 -1.70
N VAL A 127 -17.97 0.02 -2.40
CA VAL A 127 -18.20 -1.31 -3.00
C VAL A 127 -17.07 -1.68 -3.98
N GLU A 128 -16.60 -0.72 -4.79
CA GLU A 128 -15.49 -0.95 -5.71
C GLU A 128 -14.18 -1.25 -4.97
N ALA A 129 -13.87 -0.50 -3.90
CA ALA A 129 -12.72 -0.74 -3.06
C ALA A 129 -12.75 -2.14 -2.43
N LEU A 130 -13.92 -2.59 -1.98
CA LEU A 130 -14.13 -3.92 -1.42
C LEU A 130 -13.92 -5.03 -2.46
N GLN A 131 -14.42 -4.83 -3.69
CA GLN A 131 -14.24 -5.79 -4.78
C GLN A 131 -12.77 -5.91 -5.19
N ARG A 132 -12.08 -4.78 -5.40
CA ARG A 132 -10.63 -4.76 -5.72
C ARG A 132 -9.80 -5.33 -4.56
N GLY A 133 -10.17 -5.03 -3.31
CA GLY A 133 -9.56 -5.60 -2.11
C GLY A 133 -9.69 -7.12 -2.03
N ARG A 134 -10.84 -7.68 -2.43
CA ARG A 134 -11.06 -9.14 -2.49
C ARG A 134 -10.17 -9.81 -3.54
N GLN A 135 -10.04 -9.20 -4.73
CA GLN A 135 -9.13 -9.72 -5.77
C GLN A 135 -7.66 -9.64 -5.31
N ALA A 136 -7.27 -8.55 -4.65
CA ALA A 136 -5.94 -8.41 -4.06
C ALA A 136 -5.70 -9.48 -2.97
N LEU A 137 -6.71 -9.81 -2.17
CA LEU A 137 -6.61 -10.87 -1.16
C LEU A 137 -6.43 -12.25 -1.81
N ARG A 138 -7.09 -12.55 -2.93
CA ARG A 138 -6.83 -13.78 -3.72
C ARG A 138 -5.37 -13.88 -4.12
N ALA A 139 -4.82 -12.77 -4.64
CA ALA A 139 -3.41 -12.71 -5.00
C ALA A 139 -2.50 -13.03 -3.80
N VAL A 140 -2.78 -12.42 -2.63
CA VAL A 140 -1.98 -12.61 -1.41
C VAL A 140 -2.03 -14.07 -0.95
N GLU A 141 -3.22 -14.67 -0.86
CA GLU A 141 -3.36 -16.08 -0.47
C GLU A 141 -2.70 -17.03 -1.48
N ALA A 142 -2.81 -16.74 -2.78
CA ALA A 142 -2.13 -17.51 -3.82
C ALA A 142 -0.61 -17.47 -3.65
N SER A 143 -0.04 -16.30 -3.32
CA SER A 143 1.41 -16.18 -3.01
C SER A 143 1.81 -17.05 -1.83
N ILE A 144 0.99 -17.03 -0.77
CA ILE A 144 1.26 -17.78 0.45
C ILE A 144 1.25 -19.27 0.14
N GLN A 145 0.23 -19.73 -0.59
CA GLN A 145 0.14 -21.11 -1.00
C GLN A 145 1.33 -21.53 -1.87
N LEU A 146 1.73 -20.69 -2.82
CA LEU A 146 2.88 -20.97 -3.68
C LEU A 146 4.18 -21.08 -2.86
N VAL A 147 4.42 -20.16 -1.93
CA VAL A 147 5.58 -20.22 -1.03
C VAL A 147 5.54 -21.47 -0.15
N VAL A 148 4.39 -21.82 0.42
CA VAL A 148 4.26 -23.03 1.25
C VAL A 148 4.48 -24.30 0.45
N HIS A 149 3.90 -24.38 -0.76
CA HIS A 149 4.03 -25.55 -1.64
C HIS A 149 5.48 -25.76 -2.12
N MET A 150 6.12 -24.68 -2.56
CA MET A 150 7.44 -24.76 -3.21
C MET A 150 8.61 -24.70 -2.21
N CYS A 151 8.42 -24.04 -1.07
CA CYS A 151 9.47 -23.79 -0.08
C CYS A 151 9.15 -24.39 1.30
N GLY A 152 8.17 -25.29 1.38
CA GLY A 152 7.83 -26.00 2.63
C GLY A 152 8.93 -26.93 3.14
N SER A 153 9.95 -27.24 2.34
CA SER A 153 11.13 -28.00 2.79
C SER A 153 12.03 -27.14 3.68
N MET A 154 12.62 -27.73 4.73
CA MET A 154 13.43 -27.04 5.76
C MET A 154 14.67 -26.29 5.24
N SER A 155 14.99 -26.39 3.95
CA SER A 155 16.19 -25.81 3.34
C SER A 155 16.03 -24.35 2.90
N PHE A 156 14.81 -23.81 2.85
CA PHE A 156 14.56 -22.47 2.32
C PHE A 156 14.11 -21.47 3.38
N ASN A 157 14.63 -20.25 3.30
CA ASN A 157 14.13 -19.13 4.09
C ASN A 157 12.84 -18.59 3.45
N TYR A 158 11.76 -18.46 4.23
CA TYR A 158 10.47 -17.98 3.74
C TYR A 158 10.55 -16.58 3.11
N LYS A 159 11.37 -15.66 3.66
CA LYS A 159 11.55 -14.31 3.10
C LYS A 159 12.22 -14.34 1.72
N ASP A 160 13.29 -15.11 1.59
CA ASP A 160 14.02 -15.26 0.32
C ASP A 160 13.17 -15.99 -0.72
N CYS A 161 12.37 -16.98 -0.28
CA CYS A 161 11.42 -17.66 -1.14
C CYS A 161 10.31 -16.71 -1.62
N ALA A 162 9.72 -15.90 -0.73
CA ALA A 162 8.72 -14.92 -1.13
C ALA A 162 9.29 -13.90 -2.13
N ARG A 163 10.54 -13.47 -1.95
CA ARG A 163 11.25 -12.62 -2.92
C ARG A 163 11.44 -13.33 -4.26
N PHE A 164 11.78 -14.62 -4.25
CA PHE A 164 11.89 -15.43 -5.47
C PHE A 164 10.54 -15.55 -6.20
N MET A 165 9.47 -15.83 -5.46
CA MET A 165 8.12 -16.00 -6.03
C MET A 165 7.57 -14.72 -6.64
N ASN A 166 7.95 -13.54 -6.13
CA ASN A 166 7.56 -12.25 -6.69
C ASN A 166 8.09 -11.99 -8.13
N ARG A 167 8.91 -12.89 -8.68
CA ARG A 167 9.38 -12.82 -10.08
C ARG A 167 8.37 -13.41 -11.07
N PHE A 168 7.42 -14.23 -10.62
CA PHE A 168 6.43 -14.88 -11.47
C PHE A 168 5.15 -14.05 -11.54
N SER A 169 4.62 -13.86 -12.74
CA SER A 169 3.35 -13.15 -12.96
C SER A 169 2.17 -14.10 -12.83
N LEU A 170 1.04 -13.60 -12.30
CA LEU A 170 -0.23 -14.32 -12.24
C LEU A 170 -1.14 -14.06 -13.46
N ASP A 171 -0.67 -13.34 -14.48
CA ASP A 171 -1.49 -12.97 -15.64
C ASP A 171 -2.09 -14.17 -16.39
N GLY A 172 -1.37 -15.30 -16.43
CA GLY A 172 -1.83 -16.54 -17.07
C GLY A 172 -2.80 -17.39 -16.24
N THR A 173 -3.29 -16.87 -15.12
CA THR A 173 -4.19 -17.59 -14.19
C THR A 173 -5.60 -17.00 -14.22
N PRO A 174 -6.61 -17.58 -13.53
CA PRO A 174 -7.94 -17.01 -13.40
C PRO A 174 -7.97 -15.58 -12.82
N LEU A 175 -6.89 -15.15 -12.16
CA LEU A 175 -6.75 -13.80 -11.63
C LEU A 175 -6.33 -12.76 -12.70
N GLY A 176 -5.83 -13.19 -13.86
CA GLY A 176 -5.22 -12.32 -14.86
C GLY A 176 -6.13 -11.19 -15.35
N SER A 177 -7.41 -11.48 -15.60
CA SER A 177 -8.38 -10.46 -16.01
C SER A 177 -8.61 -9.37 -14.94
N SER A 178 -8.47 -9.72 -13.66
CA SER A 178 -8.56 -8.73 -12.56
C SER A 178 -7.31 -7.85 -12.49
N CYS A 179 -6.19 -8.35 -12.99
CA CYS A 179 -4.90 -7.65 -13.03
C CYS A 179 -4.77 -6.70 -14.24
N GLU A 180 -5.52 -6.93 -15.32
CA GLU A 180 -5.35 -6.28 -16.62
C GLU A 180 -5.35 -4.74 -16.53
N HIS A 181 -6.25 -4.17 -15.72
CA HIS A 181 -6.37 -2.72 -15.55
C HIS A 181 -5.06 -2.04 -15.12
N LEU A 182 -4.21 -2.72 -14.33
CA LEU A 182 -2.94 -2.19 -13.84
C LEU A 182 -1.91 -1.97 -14.96
N THR A 183 -2.12 -2.61 -16.11
CA THR A 183 -1.23 -2.52 -17.29
C THR A 183 -1.86 -1.74 -18.44
N LYS A 184 -3.02 -1.09 -18.22
CA LYS A 184 -3.73 -0.32 -19.24
C LYS A 184 -2.83 0.75 -19.84
N LYS A 185 -2.70 0.72 -21.17
CA LYS A 185 -2.15 1.82 -21.97
C LYS A 185 -3.31 2.67 -22.47
N CYS A 186 -3.20 3.98 -22.30
CA CYS A 186 -4.27 4.88 -22.70
C CYS A 186 -4.04 5.43 -24.10
N THR A 187 -5.11 5.61 -24.85
CA THR A 187 -5.08 6.24 -26.17
C THR A 187 -4.82 7.74 -26.06
N ALA A 188 -4.42 8.38 -27.17
CA ALA A 188 -4.23 9.83 -27.23
C ALA A 188 -5.49 10.62 -26.85
N GLU A 189 -6.66 10.05 -27.11
CA GLU A 189 -7.94 10.65 -26.75
C GLU A 189 -8.21 10.54 -25.24
N GLU A 190 -7.89 9.39 -24.64
CA GLU A 190 -8.10 9.15 -23.20
C GLU A 190 -7.20 10.02 -22.31
N TYR A 191 -5.89 10.14 -22.61
CA TYR A 191 -5.00 10.99 -21.80
C TYR A 191 -4.99 12.47 -22.26
N GLY A 192 -5.50 12.75 -23.46
CA GLY A 192 -5.60 14.10 -24.03
C GLY A 192 -6.90 14.83 -23.69
N TYR A 193 -7.79 14.21 -22.91
CA TYR A 193 -9.06 14.80 -22.51
C TYR A 193 -8.84 16.05 -21.64
N MET A 194 -9.72 17.05 -21.79
CA MET A 194 -9.57 18.36 -21.13
C MET A 194 -9.71 18.28 -19.60
N TYR A 195 -10.46 17.30 -19.11
CA TYR A 195 -10.76 17.12 -17.69
C TYR A 195 -10.13 15.85 -17.15
N ARG A 196 -9.82 15.84 -15.86
CA ARG A 196 -9.36 14.63 -15.17
C ARG A 196 -10.51 13.64 -15.04
N SER A 197 -10.19 12.36 -15.16
CA SER A 197 -11.06 11.27 -14.74
C SER A 197 -11.29 11.34 -13.22
N GLY A 198 -12.47 10.91 -12.77
CA GLY A 198 -12.83 10.95 -11.35
C GLY A 198 -12.01 9.97 -10.49
N ASP A 199 -11.51 8.90 -11.10
CA ASP A 199 -10.67 7.88 -10.49
C ASP A 199 -9.17 8.09 -10.74
N GLY A 200 -8.78 9.08 -11.55
CA GLY A 200 -7.37 9.34 -11.91
C GLY A 200 -6.81 8.47 -13.03
N LEU A 201 -7.61 7.58 -13.63
CA LEU A 201 -7.21 6.73 -14.76
C LEU A 201 -6.78 7.58 -15.97
N CYS A 202 -5.73 7.16 -16.67
CA CYS A 202 -5.20 7.80 -17.87
C CYS A 202 -4.60 9.21 -17.68
N ASN A 203 -4.36 9.65 -16.44
CA ASN A 203 -3.54 10.85 -16.18
C ASN A 203 -2.10 10.70 -16.72
N ASN A 204 -1.60 9.46 -16.80
CA ASN A 204 -0.35 9.13 -17.46
C ASN A 204 -0.60 8.30 -18.73
N GLY A 205 -0.30 8.85 -19.91
CA GLY A 205 -0.55 8.16 -21.19
C GLY A 205 0.25 6.87 -21.41
N LYS A 206 1.42 6.72 -20.76
CA LYS A 206 2.23 5.49 -20.88
C LYS A 206 1.79 4.40 -19.92
N ASN A 207 1.38 4.78 -18.71
CA ASN A 207 0.97 3.88 -17.64
C ASN A 207 -0.37 4.36 -17.06
N GLY A 208 -1.48 3.93 -17.66
CA GLY A 208 -2.81 4.48 -17.39
C GLY A 208 -3.25 4.41 -15.93
N ALA A 209 -2.88 3.34 -15.23
CA ALA A 209 -3.25 3.09 -13.84
C ALA A 209 -2.38 3.83 -12.80
N TRP A 210 -1.37 4.60 -13.23
CA TRP A 210 -0.51 5.33 -12.28
C TRP A 210 -1.25 6.47 -11.60
N GLY A 211 -1.51 6.30 -10.31
CA GLY A 211 -2.29 7.25 -9.52
C GLY A 211 -3.80 7.07 -9.64
N GLU A 212 -4.25 5.96 -10.25
CA GLU A 212 -5.66 5.54 -10.22
C GLU A 212 -6.07 5.17 -8.79
N ALA A 213 -7.27 5.56 -8.39
CA ALA A 213 -7.90 5.15 -7.15
C ALA A 213 -8.02 3.63 -7.05
N PHE A 214 -8.16 3.13 -5.82
CA PHE A 214 -8.30 1.69 -5.52
C PHE A 214 -7.18 0.78 -6.05
N THR A 215 -5.99 1.35 -6.31
CA THR A 215 -4.78 0.62 -6.62
C THR A 215 -3.86 0.50 -5.41
N ALA A 216 -2.89 -0.42 -5.46
CA ALA A 216 -1.95 -0.62 -4.36
C ALA A 216 -0.97 0.57 -4.23
N TYR A 217 -0.61 0.92 -3.00
CA TYR A 217 0.43 1.92 -2.75
C TYR A 217 1.77 1.52 -3.38
N ALA A 218 2.45 2.49 -4.00
CA ALA A 218 3.81 2.32 -4.44
C ALA A 218 4.74 2.10 -3.24
N ARG A 219 5.65 1.13 -3.36
CA ARG A 219 6.62 0.80 -2.32
C ARG A 219 7.97 1.45 -2.64
N LEU A 220 8.43 2.35 -1.77
CA LEU A 220 9.77 2.94 -1.85
C LEU A 220 10.86 1.98 -1.41
N LEU A 221 10.52 1.07 -0.49
CA LEU A 221 11.38 0.00 0.02
C LEU A 221 10.66 -1.35 -0.08
N PRO A 222 11.39 -2.47 -0.21
CA PRO A 222 10.80 -3.80 -0.13
C PRO A 222 9.96 -4.01 1.14
N ALA A 223 8.92 -4.84 1.03
CA ALA A 223 8.10 -5.21 2.18
C ALA A 223 8.92 -6.03 3.19
N ASP A 224 8.84 -5.70 4.48
CA ASP A 224 9.46 -6.52 5.53
C ASP A 224 8.40 -7.21 6.40
N TYR A 225 8.01 -8.40 5.96
CA TYR A 225 7.12 -9.29 6.69
C TYR A 225 7.91 -10.49 7.23
N LEU A 226 7.44 -11.10 8.32
CA LEU A 226 8.09 -12.27 8.93
C LEU A 226 8.19 -13.44 7.95
N ASP A 227 7.13 -13.68 7.19
CA ASP A 227 7.00 -14.71 6.15
C ASP A 227 7.35 -14.19 4.75
N GLY A 228 7.73 -12.91 4.64
CA GLY A 228 7.95 -12.23 3.36
C GLY A 228 6.67 -11.85 2.60
N ILE A 229 5.46 -12.13 3.14
CA ILE A 229 4.20 -11.88 2.42
C ILE A 229 3.20 -11.02 3.21
N ARG A 230 2.79 -11.44 4.42
CA ARG A 230 1.75 -10.74 5.19
C ARG A 230 1.94 -10.70 6.70
N ILE A 231 2.68 -11.65 7.28
CA ILE A 231 2.75 -11.78 8.73
C ILE A 231 3.59 -10.62 9.29
N PRO A 232 3.08 -9.84 10.26
CA PRO A 232 3.84 -8.74 10.85
C PRO A 232 5.24 -9.17 11.31
N HIS A 233 6.23 -8.31 11.08
CA HIS A 233 7.61 -8.64 11.45
C HIS A 233 7.77 -8.76 12.98
N ARG A 234 8.91 -9.33 13.38
CA ARG A 234 9.35 -9.53 14.76
C ARG A 234 10.60 -8.70 14.99
N ALA A 235 10.95 -8.50 16.25
CA ALA A 235 12.22 -7.86 16.58
C ALA A 235 13.41 -8.67 16.03
N VAL A 236 14.57 -8.01 15.89
CA VAL A 236 15.82 -8.62 15.41
C VAL A 236 16.21 -9.87 16.22
N ASN A 237 15.88 -9.86 17.52
CA ASN A 237 16.09 -10.98 18.44
C ASN A 237 14.99 -12.07 18.37
N LYS A 238 14.14 -12.06 17.34
CA LYS A 238 13.01 -12.97 17.09
C LYS A 238 11.87 -12.93 18.12
N ARG A 239 11.89 -11.97 19.05
CA ARG A 239 10.80 -11.77 20.02
C ARG A 239 9.63 -11.00 19.37
N PRO A 240 8.39 -11.13 19.89
CA PRO A 240 7.28 -10.29 19.49
C PRO A 240 7.62 -8.79 19.66
N LEU A 241 7.11 -7.95 18.77
CA LEU A 241 7.18 -6.51 18.93
C LEU A 241 6.35 -6.08 20.16
N PRO A 242 6.73 -4.99 20.86
CA PRO A 242 5.97 -4.51 22.01
C PRO A 242 4.54 -4.15 21.60
N ASN A 243 3.61 -4.31 22.54
CA ASN A 243 2.22 -3.91 22.31
C ASN A 243 2.15 -2.42 21.93
N PRO A 244 1.52 -2.04 20.80
CA PRO A 244 1.43 -0.64 20.38
C PRO A 244 0.82 0.29 21.43
N ARG A 245 -0.14 -0.20 22.24
CA ARG A 245 -0.73 0.56 23.36
C ARG A 245 0.28 0.81 24.46
N LEU A 246 1.12 -0.17 24.79
CA LEU A 246 2.19 0.01 25.77
C LEU A 246 3.19 1.07 25.27
N VAL A 247 3.60 0.99 24.01
CA VAL A 247 4.50 1.99 23.39
C VAL A 247 3.89 3.39 23.46
N SER A 248 2.61 3.53 23.10
CA SER A 248 1.89 4.80 23.21
C SER A 248 1.87 5.33 24.65
N LEU A 249 1.54 4.50 25.63
CA LEU A 249 1.48 4.90 27.04
C LEU A 249 2.86 5.26 27.62
N THR A 250 3.92 4.61 27.16
CA THR A 250 5.28 4.84 27.67
C THR A 250 5.97 6.02 26.99
N LEU A 251 5.74 6.24 25.69
CA LEU A 251 6.49 7.24 24.91
C LEU A 251 5.70 8.51 24.61
N VAL A 252 4.37 8.44 24.49
CA VAL A 252 3.54 9.58 24.10
C VAL A 252 3.02 10.29 25.35
N THR A 253 3.50 11.51 25.59
CA THR A 253 3.03 12.37 26.68
C THR A 253 2.13 13.47 26.12
N ASN A 254 0.92 13.60 26.67
CA ASN A 254 0.09 14.77 26.40
C ASN A 254 0.52 15.91 27.33
N THR A 255 1.24 16.89 26.79
CA THR A 255 1.72 18.05 27.56
C THR A 255 0.67 19.16 27.66
N GLY A 256 -0.39 19.13 26.83
CA GLY A 256 -1.43 20.16 26.79
C GLY A 256 -0.92 21.55 26.38
N ILE A 257 0.31 21.66 25.86
CA ILE A 257 0.92 22.93 25.49
C ILE A 257 0.52 23.30 24.06
N PRO A 258 -0.22 24.41 23.84
CA PRO A 258 -0.58 24.85 22.49
C PRO A 258 0.64 25.44 21.77
N THR A 259 0.70 25.23 20.46
CA THR A 259 1.68 25.89 19.59
C THR A 259 1.34 27.38 19.47
N ARG A 260 2.34 28.26 19.62
CA ARG A 260 2.13 29.73 19.59
C ARG A 260 2.12 30.31 18.18
N ASP A 261 2.81 29.67 17.24
CA ASP A 261 3.08 30.22 15.91
C ASP A 261 2.22 29.59 14.81
N LEU A 262 1.37 28.62 15.13
CA LEU A 262 0.51 27.92 14.18
C LEU A 262 -0.94 28.00 14.62
N THR A 263 -1.82 28.35 13.69
CA THR A 263 -3.26 28.26 13.90
C THR A 263 -3.74 26.82 13.74
N LEU A 264 -4.92 26.50 14.30
CA LEU A 264 -5.56 25.20 14.12
C LEU A 264 -5.80 24.83 12.64
N ALA A 265 -5.87 25.84 11.76
CA ALA A 265 -6.04 25.64 10.33
C ALA A 265 -4.91 24.80 9.71
N VAL A 266 -3.70 24.83 10.27
CA VAL A 266 -2.58 24.01 9.77
C VAL A 266 -2.86 22.51 9.94
N MET A 267 -3.39 22.13 11.11
CA MET A 267 -3.78 20.74 11.38
C MET A 267 -4.92 20.32 10.44
N GLN A 268 -5.96 21.15 10.33
CA GLN A 268 -7.13 20.83 9.52
C GLN A 268 -6.80 20.74 8.03
N TRP A 269 -5.93 21.62 7.53
CA TRP A 269 -5.44 21.58 6.15
C TRP A 269 -4.60 20.33 5.88
N GLY A 270 -3.77 19.92 6.86
CA GLY A 270 -3.03 18.66 6.78
C GLY A 270 -3.95 17.45 6.61
N GLN A 271 -5.03 17.36 7.39
CA GLN A 271 -6.03 16.30 7.25
C GLN A 271 -6.78 16.37 5.92
N PHE A 272 -7.15 17.57 5.46
CA PHE A 272 -7.79 17.77 4.16
C PHE A 272 -6.92 17.23 3.02
N LEU A 273 -5.62 17.56 3.02
CA LEU A 273 -4.68 17.06 2.02
C LEU A 273 -4.46 15.53 2.13
N GLU A 274 -4.36 14.98 3.33
CA GLU A 274 -4.15 13.54 3.51
C GLU A 274 -5.35 12.73 3.01
N HIS A 275 -6.57 13.17 3.29
CA HIS A 275 -7.80 12.53 2.80
C HIS A 275 -7.98 12.64 1.28
N ASP A 276 -7.41 13.65 0.62
CA ASP A 276 -7.42 13.78 -0.85
C ASP A 276 -6.37 12.86 -1.51
N LEU A 277 -5.23 12.66 -0.85
CA LEU A 277 -4.10 11.91 -1.41
C LEU A 277 -4.20 10.40 -1.18
N SER A 278 -4.75 9.96 -0.04
CA SER A 278 -4.73 8.55 0.32
C SER A 278 -5.85 8.16 1.26
N ARG A 279 -6.42 6.97 1.01
CA ARG A 279 -7.31 6.31 1.96
C ARG A 279 -7.12 4.79 1.87
N THR A 280 -6.76 4.18 3.00
CA THR A 280 -6.66 2.72 3.08
C THR A 280 -8.04 2.15 3.43
N ALA A 281 -8.63 1.41 2.50
CA ALA A 281 -9.87 0.68 2.76
C ALA A 281 -9.61 -0.42 3.81
N VAL A 282 -10.40 -0.43 4.89
CA VAL A 282 -10.37 -1.56 5.83
C VAL A 282 -11.17 -2.72 5.26
N SER A 283 -10.68 -3.95 5.48
CA SER A 283 -11.46 -5.13 5.15
C SER A 283 -12.66 -5.21 6.08
N VAL A 284 -13.85 -4.94 5.54
CA VAL A 284 -15.10 -5.26 6.25
C VAL A 284 -15.57 -6.64 5.82
N MET A 285 -16.12 -7.38 6.78
CA MET A 285 -16.84 -8.60 6.45
C MET A 285 -18.03 -8.24 5.57
N SER A 286 -18.20 -8.96 4.45
CA SER A 286 -18.95 -8.55 3.24
C SER A 286 -20.45 -8.26 3.42
N LYS A 287 -21.03 -8.37 4.63
CA LYS A 287 -22.47 -8.30 4.88
C LYS A 287 -22.83 -7.71 6.26
N PHE A 288 -22.21 -6.59 6.65
CA PHE A 288 -22.74 -5.75 7.74
C PHE A 288 -23.53 -4.54 7.21
N LEU A 289 -24.25 -4.74 6.11
CA LEU A 289 -25.31 -3.85 5.61
C LEU A 289 -26.56 -4.71 5.34
#